data_AF-A0A933SJX1-F1
#
_entry.id   AF-A0A933SJX1-F1
#
_cell.length_a   1.000
_cell.length_b   1.000
_cell.length_c   1.000
_cell.angle_alpha   90.00
_cell.angle_beta   90.00
_cell.angle_gamma   90.00
#
_symmetry.space_group_name_H-M   'P 1'
#
loop_
_entity.id
_entity.type
_entity.pdbx_description
1 polymer ?
#
loop_
_entity_poly.entity_id
_entity_poly.type
_entity_poly.pdbx_seq_one_letter_code
_entity_poly.pdbx_strand_id
1 'polypeptide(L)'
;MKRTFVFLLLLVSLAVPALAAESTPAASPVVEAPATAPAVAATAETPAATVPVRTAKRVLTPLQVAMNAVIESEQAQMAALKARLSATKDHAAAEAVQREIEQLKTDTEVQLLSLQATNHRQNGRVAAATQLEESVRSLRAAQSAKMLSPQRPAVPAVTAR
;
A
#
# COMPACT_ATOMS: atom_id res chain seq x y z
N MET A 1 21.38 -27.05 -21.24
CA MET A 1 21.37 -25.68 -21.78
C MET A 1 21.05 -24.74 -20.61
N LYS A 2 22.06 -24.25 -19.89
CA LYS A 2 22.69 -22.91 -19.99
C LYS A 2 21.71 -21.73 -19.83
N ARG A 3 21.83 -21.14 -18.63
CA ARG A 3 21.36 -19.88 -18.04
C ARG A 3 21.09 -18.72 -19.02
N THR A 4 19.97 -18.04 -18.82
CA THR A 4 19.87 -16.59 -19.03
C THR A 4 19.01 -15.98 -17.91
N PHE A 5 19.71 -15.45 -16.91
CA PHE A 5 19.18 -14.71 -15.77
C PHE A 5 19.84 -13.34 -15.85
N VAL A 6 19.24 -12.39 -16.55
CA VAL A 6 19.80 -11.03 -16.68
C VAL A 6 18.65 -10.04 -16.88
N PHE A 7 18.48 -9.19 -15.86
CA PHE A 7 18.00 -7.80 -15.95
C PHE A 7 16.60 -7.55 -16.51
N LEU A 8 15.63 -7.40 -15.61
CA LEU A 8 14.71 -6.26 -15.73
C LEU A 8 14.41 -5.68 -14.34
N LEU A 9 15.50 -5.37 -13.63
CA LEU A 9 15.51 -4.51 -12.45
C LEU A 9 16.23 -3.22 -12.87
N LEU A 10 15.48 -2.25 -13.40
CA LEU A 10 15.91 -0.85 -13.47
C LEU A 10 14.74 0.03 -13.94
N LEU A 11 14.61 1.21 -13.33
CA LEU A 11 13.70 2.32 -13.68
C LEU A 11 12.37 2.39 -12.91
N VAL A 12 12.40 2.15 -11.60
CA VAL A 12 11.68 3.05 -10.69
C VAL A 12 12.59 4.25 -10.44
N SER A 13 12.63 5.16 -11.42
CA SER A 13 13.30 6.43 -11.26
C SER A 13 12.47 7.32 -10.35
N LEU A 14 13.11 7.68 -9.25
CA LEU A 14 12.77 8.75 -8.32
C LEU A 14 12.31 10.02 -9.07
N ALA A 15 11.21 10.61 -8.61
CA ALA A 15 11.01 12.05 -8.65
C ALA A 15 10.25 12.48 -7.38
N VAL A 16 11.03 12.87 -6.38
CA VAL A 16 10.63 13.59 -5.15
C VAL A 16 10.51 15.09 -5.50
N PRO A 17 9.60 15.86 -4.88
CA PRO A 17 9.03 17.08 -5.45
C PRO A 17 9.95 18.29 -5.31
N ALA A 18 10.00 19.11 -6.35
CA ALA A 18 10.76 20.35 -6.39
C ALA A 18 9.82 21.56 -6.34
N LEU A 19 9.92 22.27 -5.21
CA LEU A 19 9.97 23.72 -5.07
C LEU A 19 8.71 24.55 -5.38
N ALA A 20 8.26 25.19 -4.30
CA ALA A 20 7.46 26.40 -4.29
C ALA A 20 8.03 27.47 -5.23
N ALA A 21 7.17 28.00 -6.09
CA ALA A 21 7.40 29.21 -6.87
C ALA A 21 6.19 30.12 -6.66
N GLU A 22 6.16 30.82 -5.53
CA GLU A 22 5.34 32.02 -5.37
C GLU A 22 6.15 33.21 -5.88
N SER A 23 5.71 33.73 -7.02
CA SER A 23 6.29 34.88 -7.70
C SER A 23 5.84 36.21 -7.08
N THR A 24 6.81 37.13 -6.99
CA THR A 24 6.69 38.61 -7.03
C THR A 24 6.12 39.35 -5.80
N PRO A 25 6.58 40.59 -5.48
CA PRO A 25 7.21 41.56 -6.39
C PRO A 25 8.57 42.12 -5.97
N ALA A 26 9.24 42.65 -7.00
CA ALA A 26 10.47 43.40 -6.98
C ALA A 26 10.31 44.78 -6.30
N ALA A 27 11.30 45.14 -5.47
CA ALA A 27 11.74 46.51 -5.24
C ALA A 27 13.18 46.49 -4.69
N SER A 28 14.14 46.85 -5.56
CA SER A 28 15.54 47.21 -5.29
C SER A 28 15.65 48.35 -4.23
N PRO A 29 16.81 48.63 -3.57
CA PRO A 29 18.13 48.77 -4.22
C PRO A 29 19.41 48.40 -3.42
N VAL A 30 20.47 48.10 -4.20
CA VAL A 30 21.88 48.55 -4.11
C VAL A 30 22.55 48.59 -2.72
N VAL A 31 23.60 47.77 -2.52
CA VAL A 31 24.93 48.19 -2.00
C VAL A 31 26.03 47.25 -2.54
N GLU A 32 27.14 47.88 -2.91
CA GLU A 32 28.47 47.43 -3.36
C GLU A 32 29.15 46.25 -2.61
N ALA A 33 30.05 45.59 -3.35
CA ALA A 33 31.04 44.56 -2.97
C ALA A 33 32.07 45.07 -1.89
N PRO A 34 33.09 44.31 -1.39
CA PRO A 34 33.72 43.10 -1.97
C PRO A 34 34.19 41.98 -1.00
N ALA A 35 34.60 40.88 -1.64
CA ALA A 35 35.48 39.76 -1.26
C ALA A 35 36.07 39.70 0.17
N THR A 36 35.92 38.53 0.82
CA THR A 36 36.97 37.88 1.62
C THR A 36 36.63 36.39 1.78
N ALA A 37 37.38 35.50 1.11
CA ALA A 37 37.67 34.16 1.64
C ALA A 37 38.94 34.31 2.50
N PRO A 38 39.06 33.66 3.67
CA PRO A 38 39.64 32.31 3.67
C PRO A 38 39.24 31.43 4.87
N ALA A 39 39.87 30.24 4.91
CA ALA A 39 40.31 29.49 6.09
C ALA A 39 39.54 28.21 6.44
N VAL A 40 40.17 27.11 6.01
CA VAL A 40 40.12 25.77 6.58
C VAL A 40 40.43 25.82 8.08
N ALA A 41 39.58 25.24 8.93
CA ALA A 41 40.01 24.77 10.24
C ALA A 41 39.13 23.62 10.78
N ALA A 42 39.83 22.52 11.07
CA ALA A 42 39.71 21.71 12.27
C ALA A 42 38.45 20.85 12.51
N THR A 43 38.66 19.55 12.30
CA THR A 43 38.12 18.40 13.07
C THR A 43 37.79 18.75 14.52
N ALA A 44 36.52 18.58 14.90
CA ALA A 44 36.10 18.32 16.27
C ALA A 44 35.24 17.06 16.25
N GLU A 45 35.87 15.91 16.52
CA GLU A 45 35.18 14.69 16.92
C GLU A 45 34.31 15.00 18.14
N THR A 46 33.01 15.10 17.93
CA THR A 46 32.05 15.16 19.02
C THR A 46 31.93 13.74 19.58
N PRO A 47 32.15 13.52 20.89
CA PRO A 47 32.07 12.19 21.47
C PRO A 47 30.67 11.62 21.26
N ALA A 48 30.64 10.40 20.73
CA ALA A 48 29.43 9.60 20.53
C ALA A 48 28.70 9.44 21.87
N ALA A 49 27.76 10.34 22.14
CA ALA A 49 26.77 10.19 23.19
C ALA A 49 26.02 8.89 22.87
N THR A 50 26.34 7.84 23.64
CA THR A 50 25.67 6.55 23.57
C THR A 50 24.23 6.79 24.03
N VAL A 51 23.34 7.04 23.07
CA VAL A 51 21.91 7.21 23.34
C VAL A 51 21.41 5.90 23.91
N PRO A 52 20.88 5.86 25.15
CA PRO A 52 20.34 4.64 25.70
C PRO A 52 19.14 4.22 24.86
N VAL A 53 19.27 3.11 24.14
CA VAL A 53 18.18 2.44 23.43
C VAL A 53 17.22 1.90 24.49
N ARG A 54 16.29 2.75 24.95
CA ARG A 54 15.16 2.32 25.78
C ARG A 54 14.25 1.47 24.91
N THR A 55 14.36 0.16 25.07
CA THR A 55 13.41 -0.85 24.60
C THR A 55 12.10 -0.73 25.39
N ALA A 56 11.35 0.35 25.17
CA ALA A 56 10.00 0.47 25.70
C ALA A 56 9.11 -0.57 25.00
N LYS A 57 8.59 -1.53 25.78
CA LYS A 57 7.60 -2.52 25.32
C LYS A 57 6.36 -1.76 24.85
N ARG A 58 6.17 -1.63 23.53
CA ARG A 58 4.99 -0.97 22.95
C ARG A 58 3.74 -1.77 23.32
N VAL A 59 2.87 -1.18 24.13
CA VAL A 59 1.53 -1.72 24.38
C VAL A 59 0.68 -1.41 23.15
N LEU A 60 0.09 -2.45 22.54
CA LEU A 60 -0.78 -2.31 21.37
C LEU A 60 -2.12 -1.69 21.79
N THR A 61 -2.67 -0.84 20.93
CA THR A 61 -4.01 -0.29 21.14
C THR A 61 -5.07 -1.35 20.82
N PRO A 62 -6.30 -1.25 21.36
CA PRO A 62 -7.37 -2.21 21.06
C PRO A 62 -7.67 -2.35 19.56
N LEU A 63 -7.61 -1.24 18.80
CA LEU A 63 -7.76 -1.27 17.34
C LEU A 63 -6.65 -2.09 16.68
N GLN A 64 -5.39 -1.93 17.11
CA GLN A 64 -4.28 -2.70 16.56
C GLN A 64 -4.43 -4.19 16.83
N VAL A 65 -4.89 -4.57 18.02
CA VAL A 65 -5.18 -5.97 18.36
C VAL A 65 -6.27 -6.53 17.42
N ALA A 66 -7.36 -5.80 17.22
CA ALA A 66 -8.45 -6.22 16.33
C ALA A 66 -7.99 -6.34 14.86
N MET A 67 -7.20 -5.38 14.36
CA MET A 67 -6.65 -5.43 13.01
C MET A 67 -5.69 -6.61 12.83
N ASN A 68 -4.82 -6.87 13.80
CA ASN A 68 -3.90 -8.00 13.76
C ASN A 68 -4.66 -9.33 13.71
N ALA A 69 -5.73 -9.48 14.51
CA ALA A 69 -6.55 -10.68 14.48
C ALA A 69 -7.19 -10.94 13.11
N VAL A 70 -7.65 -9.88 12.42
CA VAL A 70 -8.16 -10.00 11.04
C VAL A 70 -7.06 -10.45 10.09
N ILE A 71 -5.87 -9.86 10.16
CA ILE A 71 -4.73 -10.20 9.31
C ILE A 71 -4.25 -11.64 9.56
N GLU A 72 -4.15 -12.08 10.81
CA GLU A 72 -3.77 -13.46 11.16
C GLU A 72 -4.77 -14.48 10.61
N SER A 73 -6.07 -14.18 10.72
CA SER A 73 -7.13 -15.01 10.14
C SER A 73 -7.05 -15.07 8.62
N GLU A 74 -6.84 -13.93 7.96
CA GLU A 74 -6.65 -13.88 6.50
C GLU A 74 -5.44 -14.69 6.06
N GLN A 75 -4.31 -14.58 6.76
CA GLN A 75 -3.10 -15.34 6.45
C GLN A 75 -3.34 -16.86 6.55
N ALA A 76 -4.05 -17.31 7.58
CA ALA A 76 -4.39 -18.73 7.74
C ALA A 76 -5.29 -19.24 6.60
N GLN A 77 -6.33 -18.47 6.25
CA GLN A 77 -7.25 -18.80 5.16
C GLN A 77 -6.55 -18.78 3.80
N MET A 78 -5.73 -17.76 3.54
CA MET A 78 -4.94 -17.61 2.32
C MET A 78 -3.95 -18.76 2.15
N ALA A 79 -3.30 -19.20 3.23
CA ALA A 79 -2.41 -20.36 3.20
C ALA A 79 -3.17 -21.64 2.83
N ALA A 80 -4.36 -21.87 3.41
CA ALA A 80 -5.21 -23.01 3.08
C ALA A 80 -5.67 -22.98 1.61
N LEU A 81 -6.11 -21.83 1.10
CA LEU A 81 -6.52 -21.67 -0.29
C LEU A 81 -5.36 -21.92 -1.26
N LYS A 82 -4.16 -21.40 -0.95
CA LYS A 82 -2.96 -21.63 -1.75
C LYS A 82 -2.54 -23.09 -1.76
N ALA A 83 -2.63 -23.78 -0.61
CA ALA A 83 -2.36 -25.22 -0.54
C ALA A 83 -3.36 -26.02 -1.38
N ARG A 84 -4.65 -25.65 -1.37
CA ARG A 84 -5.67 -26.28 -2.22
C ARG A 84 -5.42 -26.01 -3.70
N LEU A 85 -5.03 -24.79 -4.06
CA LEU A 85 -4.70 -24.42 -5.44
C LEU A 85 -3.53 -25.26 -5.98
N SER A 86 -2.45 -25.42 -5.18
CA SER A 86 -1.28 -26.20 -5.60
C SER A 86 -1.53 -27.70 -5.66
N ALA A 87 -2.47 -28.22 -4.86
CA ALA A 87 -2.87 -29.63 -4.89
C ALA A 87 -3.83 -29.97 -6.04
N THR A 88 -4.48 -28.98 -6.64
CA THR A 88 -5.53 -29.17 -7.64
C THR A 88 -4.93 -29.33 -9.04
N LYS A 89 -5.37 -30.38 -9.76
CA LYS A 89 -5.00 -30.63 -11.17
C LYS A 89 -6.08 -30.26 -12.17
N ASP A 90 -7.30 -30.04 -11.69
CA ASP A 90 -8.43 -29.62 -12.50
C ASP A 90 -8.44 -28.09 -12.68
N HIS A 91 -8.52 -27.65 -13.93
CA HIS A 91 -8.53 -26.23 -14.28
C HIS A 91 -9.77 -25.53 -13.72
N ALA A 92 -10.94 -26.15 -13.80
CA ALA A 92 -12.19 -25.54 -13.32
C ALA A 92 -12.16 -25.34 -11.80
N ALA A 93 -11.68 -26.34 -11.07
CA ALA A 93 -11.44 -26.24 -9.63
C ALA A 93 -10.38 -25.16 -9.31
N ALA A 94 -9.27 -25.09 -10.05
CA ALA A 94 -8.24 -24.07 -9.83
C ALA A 94 -8.78 -22.64 -10.00
N GLU A 95 -9.60 -22.38 -11.02
CA GLU A 95 -10.28 -21.09 -11.20
C GLU A 95 -11.24 -20.77 -10.05
N ALA A 96 -11.98 -21.76 -9.55
CA ALA A 96 -12.85 -21.57 -8.40
C ALA A 96 -12.05 -21.16 -7.16
N VAL A 97 -10.93 -21.83 -6.87
CA VAL A 97 -10.03 -21.44 -5.77
C VAL A 97 -9.48 -20.04 -5.98
N GLN A 98 -9.11 -19.67 -7.20
CA GLN A 98 -8.63 -18.32 -7.50
C GLN A 98 -9.70 -17.26 -7.24
N ARG A 99 -10.96 -17.53 -7.57
CA ARG A 99 -12.09 -16.63 -7.22
C ARG A 99 -12.27 -16.49 -5.72
N GLU A 100 -12.15 -17.59 -4.97
CA GLU A 100 -12.21 -17.55 -3.50
C GLU A 100 -11.05 -16.74 -2.89
N ILE A 101 -9.85 -16.81 -3.46
CA ILE A 101 -8.70 -15.97 -3.03
C ILE A 101 -8.99 -14.49 -3.25
N GLU A 102 -9.51 -14.13 -4.43
CA GLU A 102 -9.88 -12.74 -4.73
C GLU A 102 -11.00 -12.25 -3.81
N GLN A 103 -11.97 -13.11 -3.54
CA GLN A 103 -13.07 -12.83 -2.61
C GLN A 103 -12.56 -12.56 -1.19
N LEU A 104 -11.68 -13.43 -0.68
CA LEU A 104 -11.09 -13.29 0.65
C LEU A 104 -10.35 -11.96 0.84
N LYS A 105 -9.62 -11.49 -0.17
CA LYS A 105 -8.92 -10.20 -0.12
C LYS A 105 -9.90 -9.04 0.03
N THR A 106 -10.94 -9.00 -0.81
CA THR A 106 -11.96 -7.94 -0.75
C THR A 106 -12.71 -7.96 0.58
N ASP A 107 -13.07 -9.15 1.08
CA ASP A 107 -13.75 -9.27 2.38
C ASP A 107 -12.88 -8.78 3.54
N THR A 108 -11.58 -9.09 3.50
CA THR A 108 -10.61 -8.62 4.50
C THR A 108 -10.45 -7.11 4.47
N GLU A 109 -10.33 -6.52 3.27
CA GLU A 109 -10.29 -5.06 3.10
C GLU A 109 -11.55 -4.39 3.69
N VAL A 110 -12.73 -4.91 3.36
CA VAL A 110 -14.00 -4.43 3.89
C VAL A 110 -14.03 -4.52 5.42
N GLN A 111 -13.55 -5.61 6.00
CA GLN A 111 -13.53 -5.81 7.45
C GLN A 111 -12.60 -4.82 8.15
N LEU A 112 -11.39 -4.59 7.60
CA LEU A 112 -10.43 -3.63 8.14
C LEU A 112 -10.96 -2.19 8.09
N LEU A 113 -11.55 -1.79 6.96
CA LEU A 113 -12.16 -0.45 6.82
C LEU A 113 -13.34 -0.27 7.80
N SER A 114 -14.14 -1.30 8.01
CA SER A 114 -15.26 -1.28 8.96
C SER A 114 -14.78 -1.14 10.41
N LEU A 115 -13.70 -1.83 10.80
CA LEU A 115 -13.06 -1.68 12.11
C LEU A 115 -12.55 -0.24 12.32
N GLN A 116 -11.89 0.32 11.31
CA GLN A 116 -11.41 1.70 11.35
C GLN A 116 -12.59 2.68 11.46
N ALA A 117 -13.64 2.53 10.65
CA ALA A 117 -14.83 3.38 10.71
C ALA A 117 -15.46 3.37 12.11
N THR A 118 -15.61 2.18 12.70
CA THR A 118 -16.13 2.02 14.06
C THR A 118 -15.25 2.76 15.08
N ASN A 119 -13.94 2.60 15.00
CA ASN A 119 -13.00 3.32 15.87
C ASN A 119 -13.06 4.84 15.67
N HIS A 120 -13.21 5.31 14.43
CA HIS A 120 -13.39 6.73 14.14
C HIS A 120 -14.67 7.29 14.79
N ARG A 121 -15.80 6.56 14.71
CA ARG A 121 -17.05 6.94 15.40
C ARG A 121 -16.88 7.02 16.91
N GLN A 122 -16.26 6.01 17.52
CA GLN A 122 -16.02 5.96 18.97
C GLN A 122 -15.15 7.13 19.46
N ASN A 123 -14.29 7.67 18.61
CA ASN A 123 -13.44 8.82 18.91
C ASN A 123 -14.05 10.17 18.45
N GLY A 124 -15.33 10.22 18.10
CA GLY A 124 -16.01 11.44 17.64
C GLY A 124 -15.61 11.93 16.25
N ARG A 125 -14.81 11.17 15.50
CA ARG A 125 -14.34 11.50 14.14
C ARG A 125 -15.38 11.07 13.08
N VAL A 126 -16.59 11.62 13.17
CA VAL A 126 -17.75 11.17 12.39
C VAL A 126 -17.53 11.30 10.87
N ALA A 127 -16.98 12.43 10.40
CA ALA A 127 -16.74 12.63 8.97
C ALA A 127 -15.80 11.57 8.35
N ALA A 128 -14.73 11.22 9.07
CA ALA A 128 -13.78 10.18 8.64
C ALA A 128 -14.44 8.79 8.63
N ALA A 129 -15.28 8.48 9.62
CA ALA A 129 -16.03 7.23 9.62
C ALA A 129 -16.98 7.12 8.43
N THR A 130 -17.73 8.18 8.12
CA THR A 130 -18.63 8.23 6.96
C THR A 130 -17.89 7.99 5.65
N GLN A 131 -16.70 8.59 5.48
CA GLN A 131 -15.87 8.35 4.30
C GLN A 131 -15.45 6.88 4.16
N LEU A 132 -15.02 6.24 5.25
CA LEU A 132 -14.65 4.82 5.24
C LEU A 132 -15.84 3.92 4.92
N GLU A 133 -17.02 4.24 5.44
CA GLU A 133 -18.26 3.50 5.15
C GLU A 133 -18.69 3.64 3.68
N GLU A 134 -18.47 4.81 3.07
CA GLU A 134 -18.70 5.00 1.63
C GLU A 134 -17.73 4.14 0.80
N SER A 135 -16.47 4.07 1.20
CA SER A 135 -15.48 3.19 0.57
C SER A 135 -15.93 1.72 0.67
N VAL A 136 -16.41 1.27 1.83
CA VAL A 136 -16.96 -0.08 2.01
C VAL A 136 -18.16 -0.32 1.09
N ARG A 137 -19.07 0.64 0.98
CA ARG A 137 -20.23 0.52 0.07
C ARG A 137 -19.80 0.42 -1.38
N SER A 138 -18.83 1.23 -1.78
CA SER A 138 -18.28 1.26 -3.14
C SER A 138 -17.61 -0.07 -3.50
N LEU A 139 -16.81 -0.64 -2.59
CA LEU A 139 -16.17 -1.95 -2.80
C LEU A 139 -17.19 -3.07 -2.99
N ARG A 140 -18.23 -3.12 -2.15
CA ARG A 140 -19.30 -4.12 -2.26
C ARG A 140 -20.10 -3.97 -3.55
N ALA A 141 -20.36 -2.74 -3.97
CA ALA A 141 -21.05 -2.46 -5.23
C ALA A 141 -20.21 -2.94 -6.43
N ALA A 142 -18.91 -2.64 -6.44
CA ALA A 142 -17.98 -3.09 -7.50
C ALA A 142 -17.90 -4.62 -7.58
N GLN A 143 -17.83 -5.30 -6.42
CA GLN A 143 -17.82 -6.75 -6.34
C GLN A 143 -19.11 -7.37 -6.89
N SER A 144 -20.27 -6.80 -6.54
CA SER A 144 -21.56 -7.24 -7.06
C SER A 144 -21.64 -7.08 -8.59
N ALA A 145 -21.15 -5.96 -9.13
CA ALA A 145 -21.08 -5.74 -10.57
C ALA A 145 -20.14 -6.72 -11.29
N LYS A 146 -19.04 -7.13 -10.65
CA LYS A 146 -18.11 -8.15 -11.17
C LYS A 146 -18.78 -9.51 -11.29
N MET A 147 -19.66 -9.88 -10.35
CA MET A 147 -20.39 -11.17 -10.39
C MET A 147 -21.52 -11.18 -11.43
N LEU A 148 -22.11 -10.02 -11.75
CA LEU A 148 -23.23 -9.91 -12.70
C LEU A 148 -22.79 -9.79 -14.16
N SER A 149 -21.52 -9.51 -14.43
CA SER A 149 -21.01 -9.33 -15.78
C SER A 149 -20.93 -10.70 -16.50
N PRO A 150 -21.73 -10.95 -17.57
CA PRO A 150 -21.68 -12.20 -18.31
C PRO A 150 -20.30 -12.34 -18.94
N GLN A 151 -19.59 -13.40 -18.57
CA GLN A 151 -18.29 -13.71 -19.16
C GLN A 151 -18.53 -14.08 -20.63
N ARG A 152 -18.32 -13.11 -21.52
CA ARG A 152 -18.55 -13.26 -22.96
C ARG A 152 -17.77 -14.50 -23.43
N PRO A 153 -18.44 -15.55 -23.93
CA PRO A 153 -17.73 -16.73 -24.42
C PRO A 153 -16.80 -16.28 -25.56
N ALA A 154 -15.53 -16.64 -25.44
CA ALA A 154 -14.55 -16.43 -26.50
C ALA A 154 -15.04 -17.20 -27.73
N VAL A 155 -15.56 -16.48 -28.73
CA VAL A 155 -15.94 -17.07 -30.01
C VAL A 155 -14.66 -17.57 -30.66
N PRO A 156 -14.47 -18.88 -30.88
CA PRO A 156 -13.32 -19.34 -31.66
C PRO A 156 -13.47 -18.80 -33.06
N ALA A 157 -12.46 -18.06 -33.52
CA ALA A 157 -12.36 -17.61 -34.90
C ALA A 157 -12.31 -18.86 -35.80
N VAL A 158 -13.45 -19.26 -36.35
CA VAL A 158 -13.55 -20.27 -37.39
C VAL A 158 -12.75 -19.73 -38.57
N THR A 159 -11.57 -20.31 -38.78
CA THR A 159 -10.76 -20.06 -39.96
C THR A 159 -11.50 -20.70 -41.14
N ALA A 160 -12.16 -19.88 -41.95
CA ALA A 160 -12.69 -20.32 -43.23
C ALA A 160 -11.52 -20.74 -44.12
N ARG A 161 -11.60 -21.97 -44.64
CA ARG A 161 -10.68 -22.56 -45.61
C ARG A 161 -10.96 -22.03 -47.01
#